data_AF-B4CUC0-F1
#
_entry.id   AF-B4CUC0-F1
#
_cell.length_a   1.000
_cell.length_b   1.000
_cell.length_c   1.000
_cell.angle_alpha   90.00
_cell.angle_beta   90.00
_cell.angle_gamma   90.00
#
_symmetry.space_group_name_H-M   'P 1'
#
loop_
_entity.id
_entity.type
_entity.pdbx_description
1 polymer ?
#
loop_
_entity_poly.entity_id
_entity_poly.type
_entity_poly.pdbx_seq_one_letter_code
_entity_poly.pdbx_strand_id
1 'polypeptide(L)'
;MVFGLAASWAIAKFNFPGKSLLISFIDLPFAVSPVISGLVYVLLFGAQGWFGPWLREHDIKIIFAVPGIVLATVFVTFPFVARELIPLMQSQGSEEEQAAVSLGANGWQTFWHVTLPNVKWALLYGVILCNARAMGEFGAVSVVSGHIRGETNTLPLHVEILYNEYNFVAAFACASLLALLALVTLALKAIVEAKSSRAAIESSVL
;
A
#
# COMPACT_ATOMS: atom_id res chain seq x y z
N MET A 1 -3.56 -0.26 -3.95
CA MET A 1 -4.81 0.42 -4.35
C MET A 1 -6.00 -0.54 -4.39
N VAL A 2 -6.07 -1.45 -5.37
CA VAL A 2 -7.24 -2.34 -5.58
C VAL A 2 -7.59 -3.15 -4.32
N PHE A 3 -6.62 -3.82 -3.72
CA PHE A 3 -6.82 -4.58 -2.48
C PHE A 3 -7.30 -3.71 -1.31
N GLY A 4 -6.67 -2.55 -1.11
CA GLY A 4 -7.05 -1.63 -0.03
C GLY A 4 -8.46 -1.07 -0.19
N LEU A 5 -8.86 -0.70 -1.42
CA LEU A 5 -10.19 -0.23 -1.75
C LEU A 5 -11.25 -1.34 -1.60
N ALA A 6 -10.94 -2.55 -2.06
CA ALA A 6 -11.84 -3.69 -1.91
C ALA A 6 -12.05 -4.06 -0.44
N ALA A 7 -10.97 -4.07 0.35
CA ALA A 7 -11.01 -4.35 1.78
C ALA A 7 -11.78 -3.27 2.55
N SER A 8 -11.55 -1.99 2.25
CA SER A 8 -12.27 -0.89 2.90
C SER A 8 -13.75 -0.91 2.55
N TRP A 9 -14.11 -1.18 1.29
CA TRP A 9 -15.49 -1.32 0.86
C TRP A 9 -16.18 -2.50 1.56
N ALA A 10 -15.51 -3.65 1.63
CA ALA A 10 -16.04 -4.83 2.33
C ALA A 10 -16.33 -4.55 3.81
N ILE A 11 -15.41 -3.87 4.51
CA ILE A 11 -15.54 -3.57 5.94
C ILE A 11 -16.54 -2.46 6.21
N ALA A 12 -16.54 -1.40 5.41
CA ALA A 12 -17.41 -0.26 5.63
C ALA A 12 -18.86 -0.59 5.31
N LYS A 13 -19.12 -1.39 4.27
CA LYS A 13 -20.47 -1.59 3.74
C LYS A 13 -21.14 -2.89 4.16
N PHE A 14 -20.38 -3.92 4.54
CA PHE A 14 -20.95 -5.19 4.98
C PHE A 14 -20.75 -5.42 6.48
N ASN A 15 -21.80 -5.95 7.13
CA ASN A 15 -21.74 -6.43 8.50
C ASN A 15 -21.75 -7.97 8.47
N PHE A 16 -20.59 -8.57 8.69
CA PHE A 16 -20.39 -10.01 8.75
C PHE A 16 -19.65 -10.40 10.02
N PRO A 17 -19.88 -11.60 10.59
CA PRO A 17 -19.31 -12.01 11.88
C PRO A 17 -17.76 -12.07 11.88
N GLY A 18 -17.12 -12.17 10.72
CA GLY A 18 -15.64 -12.16 10.57
C GLY A 18 -15.01 -10.77 10.40
N LYS A 19 -15.76 -9.67 10.55
CA LYS A 19 -15.27 -8.30 10.28
C LYS A 19 -14.07 -7.92 11.16
N SER A 20 -14.09 -8.30 12.43
CA SER A 20 -12.98 -8.05 13.35
C SER A 20 -11.70 -8.78 12.92
N LEU A 21 -11.80 -10.02 12.45
CA LEU A 21 -10.65 -10.76 11.93
C LEU A 21 -10.05 -10.09 10.69
N LEU A 22 -10.88 -9.60 9.77
CA LEU A 22 -10.40 -8.91 8.58
C LEU A 22 -9.66 -7.61 8.94
N ILE A 23 -10.18 -6.84 9.91
CA ILE A 23 -9.48 -5.65 10.44
C ILE A 23 -8.13 -6.04 11.05
N SER A 24 -8.08 -7.12 11.84
CA SER A 24 -6.82 -7.62 12.39
C SER A 24 -5.83 -8.05 11.29
N PHE A 25 -6.28 -8.69 10.22
CA PHE A 25 -5.44 -9.03 9.07
C PHE A 25 -4.91 -7.81 8.33
N ILE A 26 -5.71 -6.74 8.23
CA ILE A 26 -5.28 -5.47 7.64
C ILE A 26 -4.22 -4.80 8.53
N ASP A 27 -4.37 -4.88 9.85
CA ASP A 27 -3.43 -4.29 10.79
C ASP A 27 -2.17 -5.15 11.03
N LEU A 28 -2.20 -6.43 10.64
CA LEU A 28 -1.11 -7.38 10.84
C LEU A 28 0.24 -6.88 10.30
N PRO A 29 0.36 -6.30 9.09
CA PRO A 29 1.64 -5.83 8.59
C PRO A 29 2.23 -4.66 9.39
N PHE A 30 1.43 -3.93 10.17
CA PHE A 30 1.94 -2.91 11.09
C PHE A 30 2.51 -3.51 12.38
N ALA A 31 1.96 -4.65 12.82
CA ALA A 31 2.45 -5.36 14.01
C ALA A 31 3.71 -6.19 13.72
N VAL A 32 3.91 -6.60 12.47
CA VAL A 32 5.04 -7.43 12.04
C VAL A 32 6.20 -6.55 11.57
N SER A 33 7.41 -6.83 12.07
CA SER A 33 8.62 -6.16 11.59
C SER A 33 8.81 -6.40 10.08
N PRO A 34 9.14 -5.38 9.27
CA PRO A 34 9.36 -5.55 7.83
C PRO A 34 10.36 -6.66 7.48
N VAL A 35 11.41 -6.84 8.29
CA VAL A 35 12.42 -7.89 8.09
C VAL A 35 11.80 -9.28 8.25
N ILE A 36 10.92 -9.45 9.26
CA ILE A 36 10.20 -10.72 9.48
C ILE A 36 9.25 -10.98 8.31
N SER A 37 8.54 -9.96 7.84
CA SER A 37 7.69 -10.05 6.65
C SER A 37 8.49 -10.55 5.43
N GLY A 38 9.67 -9.98 5.18
CA GLY A 38 10.57 -10.43 4.12
C GLY A 38 11.01 -11.90 4.30
N LEU A 39 11.34 -12.31 5.53
CA LEU A 39 11.72 -13.70 5.83
C LEU A 39 10.57 -14.68 5.58
N VAL A 40 9.34 -14.32 5.95
CA VAL A 40 8.15 -15.13 5.65
C VAL A 40 8.00 -15.34 4.14
N TYR A 41 8.23 -14.30 3.33
CA TYR A 41 8.25 -14.44 1.87
C TYR A 41 9.33 -15.41 1.39
N VAL A 42 10.55 -15.34 1.93
CA VAL A 42 11.63 -16.28 1.60
C VAL A 42 11.27 -17.71 1.99
N LEU A 43 10.61 -17.92 3.13
CA LEU A 43 10.17 -19.25 3.59
C LEU A 43 9.03 -19.82 2.74
N LEU A 44 8.13 -18.97 2.22
CA LEU A 44 7.01 -19.41 1.39
C LEU A 44 7.42 -19.65 -0.07
N PHE A 45 8.17 -18.72 -0.65
CA PHE A 45 8.49 -18.66 -2.08
C PHE A 45 9.95 -18.99 -2.42
N GLY A 46 10.80 -19.26 -1.42
CA GLY A 46 12.17 -19.71 -1.65
C GLY A 46 12.23 -21.11 -2.26
N ALA A 47 13.43 -21.54 -2.68
CA ALA A 47 13.63 -22.81 -3.36
C ALA A 47 13.16 -24.04 -2.55
N GLN A 48 13.24 -23.95 -1.21
CA GLN A 48 12.76 -24.97 -0.26
C GLN A 48 11.40 -24.62 0.39
N GLY A 49 10.75 -23.55 -0.04
CA GLY A 49 9.46 -23.13 0.51
C GLY A 49 8.30 -23.97 0.01
N TRP A 50 7.14 -23.82 0.67
CA TRP A 50 5.92 -24.56 0.30
C TRP A 50 5.52 -24.40 -1.17
N PHE A 51 5.72 -23.20 -1.73
CA PHE A 51 5.41 -22.92 -3.13
C PHE A 51 6.64 -23.08 -4.06
N GLY A 52 7.84 -23.27 -3.51
CA GLY A 52 9.10 -23.34 -4.25
C GLY A 52 9.16 -24.40 -5.37
N PRO A 53 8.67 -25.64 -5.17
CA PRO A 53 8.64 -26.66 -6.21
C PRO A 53 7.74 -26.28 -7.40
N TRP A 54 6.52 -25.81 -7.12
CA TRP A 54 5.55 -25.43 -8.15
C TRP A 54 6.03 -24.22 -8.97
N LEU A 55 6.65 -23.24 -8.32
CA LEU A 55 7.24 -22.09 -9.00
C LEU A 55 8.41 -22.48 -9.90
N ARG A 56 9.24 -23.45 -9.47
CA ARG A 56 10.34 -23.97 -10.29
C ARG A 56 9.84 -24.71 -11.52
N GLU A 57 8.75 -25.46 -11.40
CA GLU A 57 8.13 -26.15 -12.54
C GLU A 57 7.56 -25.17 -13.60
N HIS A 58 7.17 -23.96 -13.18
CA HIS A 58 6.63 -22.92 -14.07
C HIS A 58 7.66 -21.83 -14.45
N ASP A 59 8.93 -22.00 -14.06
CA ASP A 59 10.03 -21.03 -14.25
C ASP A 59 9.71 -19.60 -13.76
N ILE A 60 8.88 -19.49 -12.72
CA ILE A 60 8.50 -18.22 -12.11
C ILE A 60 9.49 -17.93 -10.97
N LYS A 61 10.27 -16.86 -11.12
CA LYS A 61 11.20 -16.38 -10.08
C LYS A 61 10.53 -15.28 -9.25
N ILE A 62 10.20 -15.59 -8.00
CA ILE A 62 9.66 -14.61 -7.04
C ILE A 62 10.76 -14.08 -6.12
N ILE A 63 11.52 -14.96 -5.47
CA ILE A 63 12.65 -14.54 -4.62
C ILE A 63 13.83 -14.13 -5.51
N PHE A 64 14.55 -13.08 -5.09
CA PHE A 64 15.63 -12.46 -5.86
C PHE A 64 15.20 -11.89 -7.21
N ALA A 65 13.93 -11.54 -7.35
CA ALA A 65 13.37 -10.95 -8.56
C ALA A 65 12.40 -9.81 -8.21
N VAL A 66 12.12 -8.97 -9.21
CA VAL A 66 11.18 -7.84 -9.08
C VAL A 66 9.81 -8.24 -8.51
N PRO A 67 9.20 -9.39 -8.90
CA PRO A 67 7.90 -9.79 -8.35
C PRO A 67 7.90 -9.97 -6.83
N GLY A 68 8.96 -10.52 -6.24
CA GLY A 68 9.06 -10.66 -4.78
C GLY A 68 9.14 -9.33 -4.07
N ILE A 69 9.86 -8.36 -4.65
CA ILE A 69 9.92 -6.98 -4.14
C ILE A 69 8.52 -6.36 -4.15
N VAL A 70 7.80 -6.48 -5.28
CA VAL A 70 6.45 -5.95 -5.43
C VAL A 70 5.51 -6.55 -4.38
N LEU A 71 5.54 -7.87 -4.18
CA LEU A 71 4.68 -8.54 -3.19
C LEU A 71 5.01 -8.10 -1.76
N ALA A 72 6.30 -8.03 -1.41
CA ALA A 72 6.75 -7.57 -0.10
C ALA A 72 6.31 -6.12 0.16
N THR A 73 6.50 -5.22 -0.81
CA THR A 73 6.06 -3.83 -0.71
C THR A 73 4.55 -3.72 -0.63
N VAL A 74 3.79 -4.48 -1.42
CA VAL A 74 2.31 -4.49 -1.35
C VAL A 74 1.85 -4.92 0.04
N PHE A 75 2.46 -5.96 0.62
CA PHE A 75 2.11 -6.44 1.95
C PHE A 75 2.29 -5.37 3.03
N VAL A 76 3.38 -4.60 2.99
CA VAL A 76 3.62 -3.57 4.01
C VAL A 76 2.83 -2.29 3.75
N THR A 77 2.47 -2.00 2.50
CA THR A 77 1.86 -0.72 2.12
C THR A 77 0.34 -0.75 1.96
N PHE A 78 -0.28 -1.91 1.67
CA PHE A 78 -1.74 -1.99 1.51
C PHE A 78 -2.54 -1.52 2.74
N PRO A 79 -2.10 -1.72 4.01
CA PRO A 79 -2.86 -1.31 5.18
C PRO A 79 -3.08 0.20 5.25
N PHE A 80 -2.16 0.98 4.70
CA PHE A 80 -2.26 2.45 4.68
C PHE A 80 -3.49 2.93 3.89
N VAL A 81 -3.77 2.30 2.74
CA VAL A 81 -4.94 2.64 1.93
C VAL A 81 -6.23 2.23 2.65
N ALA A 82 -6.24 1.04 3.25
CA ALA A 82 -7.42 0.54 3.96
C ALA A 82 -7.74 1.37 5.21
N ARG A 83 -6.73 1.71 6.03
CA ARG A 83 -6.91 2.52 7.24
C ARG A 83 -7.37 3.95 6.97
N GLU A 84 -7.07 4.49 5.78
CA GLU A 84 -7.60 5.78 5.37
C GLU A 84 -9.05 5.69 4.91
N LEU A 85 -9.37 4.70 4.07
CA LEU A 85 -10.69 4.59 3.45
C LEU A 85 -11.77 4.08 4.41
N ILE A 86 -11.45 3.15 5.32
CA ILE A 86 -12.42 2.58 6.27
C ILE A 86 -13.13 3.66 7.09
N PRO A 87 -12.44 4.55 7.84
CA PRO A 87 -13.10 5.54 8.67
C PRO A 87 -13.88 6.57 7.83
N LEU A 88 -13.37 6.98 6.67
CA LEU A 88 -14.09 7.89 5.77
C LEU A 88 -15.42 7.26 5.30
N MET A 89 -15.37 6.01 4.83
CA MET A 89 -16.56 5.33 4.32
C MET A 89 -17.58 5.05 5.42
N GLN A 90 -17.13 4.87 6.66
CA GLN A 90 -17.99 4.74 7.83
C GLN A 90 -18.64 6.08 8.22
N SER A 91 -17.91 7.20 8.12
CA SER A 91 -18.44 8.53 8.47
C SER A 91 -19.41 9.08 7.43
N GLN A 92 -19.20 8.78 6.14
CA GLN A 92 -20.12 9.16 5.05
C GLN A 92 -21.47 8.41 5.12
N GLY A 93 -21.55 7.30 5.85
CA GLY A 93 -22.77 6.50 5.94
C GLY A 93 -23.10 5.74 4.65
N SER A 94 -24.39 5.44 4.46
CA SER A 94 -24.89 4.66 3.32
C SER A 94 -26.14 5.24 2.67
N GLU A 95 -26.52 6.48 3.01
CA GLU A 95 -27.77 7.11 2.56
C GLU A 95 -27.81 7.28 1.02
N GLU A 96 -26.74 7.82 0.42
CA GLU A 96 -26.65 7.99 -1.03
C GLU A 96 -26.70 6.66 -1.78
N GLU A 97 -26.10 5.61 -1.21
CA GLU A 97 -26.11 4.26 -1.81
C GLU A 97 -27.49 3.62 -1.71
N GLN A 98 -28.20 3.81 -0.59
CA GLN A 98 -29.58 3.36 -0.41
C GLN A 98 -30.54 4.09 -1.36
N ALA A 99 -30.32 5.39 -1.60
CA ALA A 99 -31.07 6.17 -2.58
C ALA A 99 -30.85 5.63 -4.01
N ALA A 100 -29.60 5.36 -4.38
CA ALA A 100 -29.28 4.78 -5.69
C ALA A 100 -29.93 3.40 -5.90
N VAL A 101 -29.89 2.53 -4.89
CA VAL A 101 -30.55 1.21 -4.95
C VAL A 101 -32.07 1.37 -5.05
N SER A 102 -32.66 2.33 -4.34
CA SER A 102 -34.10 2.64 -4.41
C SER A 102 -34.53 3.14 -5.80
N LEU A 103 -33.63 3.81 -6.52
CA LEU A 103 -33.83 4.22 -7.92
C LEU A 103 -33.59 3.08 -8.93
N GLY A 104 -33.32 1.86 -8.46
CA GLY A 104 -33.12 0.68 -9.31
C GLY A 104 -31.67 0.45 -9.75
N ALA A 105 -30.69 1.16 -9.17
CA ALA A 105 -29.29 0.90 -9.47
C ALA A 105 -28.85 -0.47 -8.93
N ASN A 106 -28.13 -1.22 -9.75
CA ASN A 106 -27.48 -2.45 -9.31
C ASN A 106 -26.22 -2.14 -8.47
N GLY A 107 -25.76 -3.09 -7.66
CA GLY A 107 -24.62 -2.86 -6.74
C GLY A 107 -23.32 -2.44 -7.45
N TRP A 108 -23.11 -2.85 -8.70
CA TRP A 108 -21.95 -2.43 -9.49
C TRP A 108 -22.07 -0.97 -9.96
N GLN A 109 -23.27 -0.54 -10.36
CA GLN A 109 -23.58 0.84 -10.69
C GLN A 109 -23.41 1.74 -9.46
N THR A 110 -23.92 1.33 -8.30
CA THR A 110 -23.76 2.06 -7.03
C THR A 110 -22.28 2.23 -6.69
N PHE A 111 -21.47 1.17 -6.82
CA PHE A 111 -20.04 1.25 -6.55
C PHE A 111 -19.32 2.26 -7.48
N TRP A 112 -19.53 2.15 -8.80
CA TRP A 112 -18.81 2.98 -9.77
C TRP A 112 -19.30 4.43 -9.84
N HIS A 113 -20.59 4.69 -9.62
CA HIS A 113 -21.20 6.01 -9.80
C HIS A 113 -21.40 6.78 -8.50
N VAL A 114 -21.47 6.10 -7.35
CA VAL A 114 -21.70 6.74 -6.04
C VAL A 114 -20.48 6.57 -5.14
N THR A 115 -20.12 5.31 -4.82
CA THR A 115 -19.07 5.04 -3.84
C THR A 115 -17.69 5.53 -4.30
N LEU A 116 -17.25 5.16 -5.50
CA LEU A 116 -15.90 5.46 -6.01
C LEU A 116 -15.66 6.98 -6.18
N PRO A 117 -16.58 7.76 -6.77
CA PRO A 117 -16.42 9.22 -6.86
C PRO A 117 -16.38 9.92 -5.51
N ASN A 118 -17.12 9.43 -4.52
CA ASN A 118 -17.16 10.00 -3.17
C ASN A 118 -15.87 9.76 -2.39
N VAL A 119 -15.22 8.60 -2.59
CA VAL A 119 -13.96 8.27 -1.89
C VAL A 119 -12.71 8.68 -2.66
N LYS A 120 -12.84 9.29 -3.86
CA LYS A 120 -11.69 9.57 -4.75
C LYS A 120 -10.57 10.38 -4.09
N TRP A 121 -10.93 11.34 -3.23
CA TRP A 121 -9.97 12.22 -2.55
C TRP A 121 -9.21 11.48 -1.44
N ALA A 122 -9.91 10.67 -0.65
CA ALA A 122 -9.26 9.80 0.33
C ALA A 122 -8.46 8.68 -0.33
N LEU A 123 -8.91 8.15 -1.47
CA LEU A 123 -8.13 7.19 -2.24
C LEU A 123 -6.82 7.83 -2.73
N LEU A 124 -6.87 9.05 -3.26
CA LEU A 124 -5.67 9.80 -3.68
C LEU A 124 -4.72 10.04 -2.50
N TYR A 125 -5.25 10.45 -1.35
CA TYR A 125 -4.45 10.65 -0.14
C TYR A 125 -3.82 9.33 0.36
N GLY A 126 -4.59 8.24 0.39
CA GLY A 126 -4.09 6.90 0.73
C GLY A 126 -3.02 6.40 -0.24
N VAL A 127 -3.13 6.72 -1.54
CA VAL A 127 -2.11 6.41 -2.55
C VAL A 127 -0.82 7.19 -2.30
N ILE A 128 -0.91 8.48 -1.97
CA ILE A 128 0.26 9.30 -1.67
C ILE A 128 0.98 8.77 -0.43
N LEU A 129 0.24 8.41 0.62
CA LEU A 129 0.81 7.80 1.82
C LEU A 129 1.44 6.42 1.54
N CYS A 130 0.76 5.59 0.75
CA CYS A 130 1.25 4.30 0.30
C CYS A 130 2.57 4.45 -0.47
N ASN A 131 2.67 5.44 -1.37
CA ASN A 131 3.89 5.72 -2.12
C ASN A 131 5.02 6.19 -1.21
N ALA A 132 4.73 7.12 -0.29
CA ALA A 132 5.70 7.59 0.70
C ALA A 132 6.26 6.43 1.53
N ARG A 133 5.40 5.49 1.95
CA ARG A 133 5.84 4.32 2.70
C ARG A 133 6.68 3.37 1.84
N ALA A 134 6.26 3.11 0.60
CA ALA A 134 6.96 2.24 -0.35
C ALA A 134 8.40 2.70 -0.61
N MET A 135 8.60 4.02 -0.76
CA MET A 135 9.93 4.61 -0.97
C MET A 135 10.88 4.37 0.20
N GLY A 136 10.36 4.29 1.42
CA GLY A 136 11.11 4.00 2.64
C GLY A 136 11.20 2.53 2.99
N GLU A 137 10.71 1.61 2.13
CA GLU A 137 10.87 0.18 2.41
C GLU A 137 12.31 -0.27 2.25
N PHE A 138 12.87 -0.74 3.35
CA PHE A 138 14.20 -1.31 3.41
C PHE A 138 14.14 -2.77 3.90
N GLY A 139 13.58 -3.00 5.09
CA GLY A 139 13.71 -4.30 5.78
C GLY A 139 13.07 -5.49 5.05
N ALA A 140 11.88 -5.35 4.48
CA ALA A 140 11.24 -6.44 3.75
C ALA A 140 11.95 -6.72 2.40
N VAL A 141 12.42 -5.65 1.76
CA VAL A 141 13.01 -5.69 0.42
C VAL A 141 14.47 -6.17 0.46
N SER A 142 15.24 -5.83 1.49
CA SER A 142 16.63 -6.30 1.66
C SER A 142 16.70 -7.83 1.74
N VAL A 143 15.76 -8.45 2.46
CA VAL A 143 15.69 -9.91 2.63
C VAL A 143 15.26 -10.62 1.33
N VAL A 144 14.32 -10.05 0.57
CA VAL A 144 13.74 -10.70 -0.62
C VAL A 144 14.54 -10.44 -1.90
N SER A 145 15.20 -9.28 -2.01
CA SER A 145 15.91 -8.83 -3.22
C SER A 145 17.24 -9.55 -3.46
N GLY A 146 17.94 -9.96 -2.40
CA GLY A 146 19.29 -10.54 -2.48
C GLY A 146 20.36 -9.55 -2.93
N HIS A 147 20.07 -8.24 -2.92
CA HIS A 147 20.99 -7.16 -3.27
C HIS A 147 21.64 -7.27 -4.66
N ILE A 148 20.90 -7.76 -5.66
CA ILE A 148 21.42 -7.89 -7.02
C ILE A 148 21.45 -6.52 -7.69
N ARG A 149 22.67 -6.01 -7.93
CA ARG A 149 22.89 -4.72 -8.61
C ARG A 149 22.22 -4.69 -9.98
N GLY A 150 21.49 -3.61 -10.27
CA GLY A 150 20.85 -3.37 -11.57
C GLY A 150 19.51 -4.09 -11.77
N GLU A 151 19.21 -5.13 -11.00
CA GLU A 151 17.99 -5.94 -11.16
C GLU A 151 17.00 -5.73 -10.01
N THR A 152 17.47 -5.91 -8.76
CA THR A 152 16.62 -5.91 -7.56
C THR A 152 17.01 -4.85 -6.54
N ASN A 153 17.96 -3.98 -6.92
CA ASN A 153 18.49 -2.96 -6.04
C ASN A 153 17.60 -1.71 -6.02
N THR A 154 16.90 -1.49 -4.91
CA THR A 154 16.16 -0.24 -4.68
C THR A 154 17.10 0.87 -4.20
N LEU A 155 16.67 2.13 -4.31
CA LEU A 155 17.52 3.27 -3.92
C LEU A 155 17.98 3.21 -2.45
N PRO A 156 17.15 2.81 -1.46
CA PRO A 156 17.60 2.60 -0.08
C PRO A 156 18.68 1.52 0.06
N LEU A 157 18.53 0.39 -0.66
CA LEU A 157 19.55 -0.66 -0.70
C LEU A 157 20.84 -0.18 -1.36
N HIS A 158 20.72 0.67 -2.38
CA HIS A 158 21.88 1.25 -3.04
C HIS A 158 22.68 2.17 -2.12
N VAL A 159 21.99 2.98 -1.29
CA VAL A 159 22.63 3.80 -0.26
C VAL A 159 23.41 2.93 0.73
N GLU A 160 22.81 1.83 1.20
CA GLU A 160 23.47 0.88 2.09
C GLU A 160 24.72 0.26 1.45
N ILE A 161 24.62 -0.20 0.21
CA ILE A 161 25.74 -0.80 -0.53
C ILE A 161 26.89 0.21 -0.65
N LEU A 162 26.61 1.45 -1.08
CA LEU A 162 27.62 2.50 -1.25
C LEU A 162 28.28 2.88 0.08
N TYR A 163 27.49 2.90 1.16
CA TYR A 163 27.99 3.18 2.51
C TYR A 163 28.92 2.08 3.00
N ASN A 164 28.55 0.81 2.80
CA ASN A 164 29.38 -0.35 3.16
C ASN A 164 30.67 -0.44 2.33
N GLU A 165 30.66 0.08 1.10
CA GLU A 165 31.86 0.21 0.26
C GLU A 165 32.73 1.43 0.60
N TYR A 166 32.44 2.14 1.70
CA TYR A 166 33.13 3.36 2.12
C TYR A 166 33.05 4.51 1.11
N ASN A 167 32.16 4.43 0.13
CA ASN A 167 31.89 5.50 -0.82
C ASN A 167 30.84 6.47 -0.23
N PHE A 168 31.25 7.19 0.81
CA PHE A 168 30.37 8.09 1.55
C PHE A 168 29.79 9.20 0.67
N VAL A 169 30.58 9.75 -0.27
CA VAL A 169 30.13 10.83 -1.15
C VAL A 169 28.93 10.38 -1.99
N ALA A 170 29.03 9.22 -2.64
CA ALA A 170 27.92 8.68 -3.42
C ALA A 170 26.72 8.30 -2.54
N ALA A 171 26.97 7.68 -1.37
CA ALA A 171 25.91 7.31 -0.43
C ALA A 171 25.10 8.54 0.05
N PHE A 172 25.79 9.63 0.42
CA PHE A 172 25.14 10.88 0.83
C PHE A 172 24.40 11.57 -0.31
N ALA A 173 24.93 11.52 -1.55
CA ALA A 173 24.24 12.05 -2.72
C ALA A 173 22.91 11.31 -2.97
N CYS A 174 22.91 9.97 -2.93
CA CYS A 174 21.69 9.18 -3.08
C CYS A 174 20.71 9.39 -1.90
N ALA A 175 21.22 9.47 -0.66
CA ALA A 175 20.39 9.70 0.52
C ALA A 175 19.71 11.08 0.50
N SER A 176 20.43 12.13 0.08
CA SER A 176 19.86 13.48 -0.04
C SER A 176 18.81 13.57 -1.15
N LEU A 177 19.00 12.86 -2.27
CA LEU A 177 17.97 12.73 -3.32
C LEU A 177 16.70 12.06 -2.77
N LEU A 178 16.83 10.98 -2.01
CA LEU A 178 15.70 10.32 -1.34
C LEU A 178 14.99 11.26 -0.37
N ALA A 179 15.75 11.99 0.44
CA ALA A 179 15.20 12.95 1.38
C ALA A 179 14.42 14.07 0.65
N LEU A 180 14.94 14.58 -0.47
CA LEU A 180 14.25 15.57 -1.29
C LEU A 180 12.94 15.01 -1.87
N LEU A 181 12.95 13.80 -2.41
CA LEU A 181 11.75 13.15 -2.93
C LEU A 181 10.70 12.90 -1.82
N ALA A 182 11.14 12.55 -0.60
CA ALA A 182 10.27 12.40 0.55
C ALA A 182 9.61 13.74 0.94
N LEU A 183 10.38 14.84 0.97
CA LEU A 183 9.85 16.19 1.23
C LEU A 183 8.85 16.64 0.15
N VAL A 184 9.13 16.38 -1.13
CA VAL A 184 8.19 16.66 -2.22
C VAL A 184 6.90 15.85 -2.03
N THR A 185 7.01 14.57 -1.69
CA THR A 185 5.85 13.70 -1.43
C THR A 185 5.02 14.22 -0.25
N LEU A 186 5.68 14.68 0.82
CA LEU A 186 5.02 15.27 1.98
C LEU A 186 4.33 16.60 1.64
N ALA A 187 4.95 17.45 0.82
CA ALA A 187 4.33 18.68 0.34
C ALA A 187 3.10 18.40 -0.53
N LEU A 188 3.19 17.42 -1.45
CA LEU A 188 2.05 16.98 -2.25
C LEU A 188 0.91 16.44 -1.37
N LYS A 189 1.24 15.65 -0.35
CA LYS A 189 0.28 15.18 0.65
C LYS A 189 -0.47 16.35 1.29
N ALA A 190 0.26 17.34 1.81
CA ALA A 190 -0.32 18.51 2.48
C ALA A 190 -1.24 19.33 1.56
N ILE A 191 -0.86 19.49 0.29
CA ILE A 191 -1.69 20.21 -0.71
C ILE A 191 -2.98 19.43 -1.01
N VAL A 192 -2.91 18.11 -1.16
CA VAL A 192 -4.08 17.27 -1.43
C VAL A 192 -5.01 17.24 -0.23
N GLU A 193 -4.48 17.14 0.99
CA GLU A 193 -5.24 17.21 2.23
C GLU A 193 -6.00 18.54 2.36
N ALA A 194 -5.33 19.67 2.10
CA ALA A 194 -5.96 20.99 2.12
C ALA A 194 -7.11 21.11 1.11
N LYS A 195 -6.98 20.49 -0.08
CA LYS A 195 -8.06 20.44 -1.08
C LYS A 195 -9.20 19.51 -0.66
N SER A 196 -8.87 18.37 -0.05
CA SER A 196 -9.86 17.40 0.45
C SER A 196 -10.71 18.00 1.57
N SER A 197 -10.09 18.68 2.54
CA SER A 197 -10.81 19.39 3.61
C SER A 197 -11.70 20.51 3.07
N ARG A 198 -11.25 21.25 2.04
CA ARG A 198 -12.08 22.27 1.37
C ARG A 198 -13.30 21.66 0.68
N ALA A 199 -13.12 20.56 -0.04
CA ALA A 199 -14.22 19.88 -0.73
C ALA A 199 -15.27 19.32 0.25
N ALA A 200 -14.83 18.81 1.41
CA ALA A 200 -15.73 18.33 2.47
C ALA A 200 -16.52 19.47 3.13
N ILE A 201 -15.92 20.66 3.26
CA ILE A 201 -16.59 21.85 3.80
C ILE A 201 -17.64 22.36 2.81
N GLU A 202 -17.33 22.45 1.51
CA GLU A 202 -18.29 22.89 0.49
C GLU A 202 -19.52 21.96 0.39
N SER A 203 -19.37 20.64 0.56
CA SER A 203 -20.51 19.70 0.56
C SER A 203 -21.39 19.76 1.82
N SER A 204 -20.89 20.32 2.92
CA SER A 204 -21.65 20.48 4.18
C SER A 204 -22.44 21.79 4.26
N VAL A 205 -22.19 22.72 3.34
CA VAL A 205 -22.80 24.07 3.29
C VAL A 205 -23.93 24.15 2.25
N LEU A 206 -24.07 23.14 1.39
CA LEU A 206 -25.19 22.95 0.45
C LEU A 206 -26.20 21.96 1.01
#